data_AF-A0A966TMC7-F1
#
_entry.id   AF-A0A966TMC7-F1
#
_cell.length_a   1.000
_cell.length_b   1.000
_cell.length_c   1.000
_cell.angle_alpha   90.00
_cell.angle_beta   90.00
_cell.angle_gamma   90.00
#
_symmetry.space_group_name_H-M   'P 1'
#
loop_
_entity.id
_entity.type
_entity.pdbx_description
1 polymer ?
#
loop_
_entity_poly.entity_id
_entity_poly.type
_entity_poly.pdbx_seq_one_letter_code
_entity_poly.pdbx_strand_id
1 'polypeptide(L)'
;MNTSTNTHHPGSAPTFSDWIFILVVIGAMALVAYLGEIAFEHAQQTEKSKRNGEALATWLGNASAERFSPDYAVKACAGGGDPKTSTWGACLAHLQANEFKDMKNPFKNKPPEFVDQCNPADKSLTGEIVLLKVTPTPPGSAVPSISSRLTPEDSIDQKLSLSLGICDKGSYLVKVADFEF
;
A
#
# COMPACT_ATOMS: atom_id res chain seq x y z
N MET A 1 38.21 -75.57 23.43
CA MET A 1 38.57 -74.14 23.57
C MET A 1 37.57 -73.36 22.71
N ASN A 2 36.54 -72.79 23.32
CA ASN A 2 35.50 -72.05 22.60
C ASN A 2 35.84 -70.56 22.64
N THR A 3 36.42 -70.05 21.55
CA THR A 3 36.66 -68.63 21.36
C THR A 3 35.32 -67.96 21.03
N SER A 4 34.72 -67.30 22.02
CA SER A 4 33.52 -66.47 21.81
C SER A 4 33.95 -65.14 21.19
N THR A 5 33.77 -64.99 19.88
CA THR A 5 33.86 -63.70 19.19
C THR A 5 32.67 -62.85 19.58
N ASN A 6 32.87 -61.86 20.45
CA ASN A 6 31.89 -60.80 20.69
C ASN A 6 31.72 -59.99 19.40
N THR A 7 30.62 -60.21 18.68
CA THR A 7 30.16 -59.30 17.63
C THR A 7 29.75 -58.00 18.30
N HIS A 8 30.66 -57.03 18.32
CA HIS A 8 30.34 -55.66 18.71
C HIS A 8 29.43 -55.10 17.62
N HIS A 9 28.12 -55.19 17.81
CA HIS A 9 27.18 -54.40 17.03
C HIS A 9 27.54 -52.93 17.31
N PRO A 10 27.95 -52.13 16.30
CA PRO A 10 28.09 -50.70 16.52
C PRO A 10 26.73 -50.22 16.98
N GLY A 11 26.65 -49.79 18.24
CA GLY A 11 25.43 -49.29 18.82
C GLY A 11 24.85 -48.25 17.88
N SER A 12 23.59 -48.42 17.51
CA SER A 12 22.81 -47.54 16.64
C SER A 12 22.49 -46.21 17.33
N ALA A 13 23.50 -45.60 17.95
CA ALA A 13 23.46 -44.31 18.59
C ALA A 13 23.97 -43.27 17.58
N PRO A 14 23.33 -42.08 17.50
CA PRO A 14 23.79 -41.03 16.60
C PRO A 14 25.23 -40.64 16.91
N THR A 15 26.05 -40.57 15.87
CA THR A 15 27.43 -40.09 15.99
C THR A 15 27.44 -38.59 16.29
N PHE A 16 28.58 -38.04 16.73
CA PHE A 16 28.74 -36.60 16.93
C PHE A 16 28.39 -35.80 15.66
N SER A 17 28.75 -36.33 14.49
CA SER A 17 28.39 -35.73 13.20
C SER A 17 26.88 -35.72 12.96
N ASP A 18 26.18 -36.78 13.35
CA ASP A 18 24.72 -36.88 13.19
C ASP A 18 24.00 -35.86 14.08
N TRP A 19 24.49 -35.65 15.31
CA TRP A 19 23.94 -34.62 16.21
C TRP A 19 24.14 -33.20 15.67
N ILE A 20 25.31 -32.90 15.11
CA ILE A 20 25.55 -31.61 14.45
C ILE A 20 24.60 -31.44 13.27
N PHE A 21 24.46 -32.47 12.42
CA PHE A 21 23.57 -32.42 11.26
C PHE A 21 22.11 -32.16 11.68
N ILE A 22 21.61 -32.87 12.69
CA ILE A 22 20.25 -32.69 13.22
C ILE A 22 20.06 -31.26 13.76
N LEU A 23 21.01 -30.72 14.52
CA LEU A 23 20.94 -29.35 15.03
C LEU A 23 20.93 -28.32 13.89
N VAL A 24 21.73 -28.53 12.84
CA VAL A 24 21.73 -27.67 11.66
C VAL A 24 20.39 -27.74 10.94
N VAL A 25 19.79 -28.92 10.78
CA VAL A 25 18.47 -29.08 10.16
C VAL A 25 17.37 -28.39 10.98
N ILE A 26 17.37 -28.55 12.30
CA ILE A 26 16.42 -27.86 13.19
C ILE A 26 16.62 -26.35 13.11
N GLY A 27 17.87 -25.88 13.12
CA GLY A 27 18.19 -24.46 12.96
C GLY A 27 17.72 -23.90 11.62
N ALA A 28 17.91 -24.65 10.53
CA ALA A 28 17.43 -24.27 9.21
C ALA A 28 15.89 -24.20 9.14
N MET A 29 15.18 -25.16 9.74
CA MET A 29 13.72 -25.13 9.82
C MET A 29 13.21 -23.93 10.62
N ALA A 30 13.84 -23.62 11.77
CA ALA A 30 13.50 -22.46 12.57
C ALA A 30 13.73 -21.14 11.81
N LEU A 31 14.85 -21.04 11.08
CA LEU A 31 15.17 -19.86 10.26
C LEU A 31 14.14 -19.67 9.13
N VAL A 32 13.75 -20.72 8.42
CA VAL A 32 12.74 -20.65 7.37
C VAL A 32 11.38 -20.24 7.94
N ALA A 33 10.97 -20.81 9.08
CA ALA A 33 9.72 -20.44 9.74
C ALA A 33 9.70 -18.95 10.13
N TYR A 34 10.81 -18.46 10.70
CA TYR A 34 10.96 -17.06 11.07
C TYR A 34 10.91 -16.11 9.86
N LEU A 35 11.62 -16.44 8.78
CA LEU A 35 11.55 -15.66 7.54
C LEU A 35 10.15 -15.67 6.93
N GLY A 36 9.43 -16.80 7.06
CA GLY A 36 8.04 -16.93 6.62
C GLY A 36 7.08 -16.01 7.37
N GLU A 37 7.20 -15.93 8.70
CA GLU A 37 6.37 -15.04 9.53
C GLU A 37 6.56 -13.57 9.15
N ILE A 38 7.82 -13.14 8.99
CA ILE A 38 8.16 -11.78 8.54
C ILE A 38 7.57 -11.51 7.15
N ALA A 39 7.67 -12.45 6.22
CA ALA A 39 7.12 -12.27 4.88
C ALA A 39 5.59 -12.15 4.91
N PHE A 40 4.92 -12.96 5.75
CA PHE A 40 3.48 -12.94 5.91
C PHE A 40 2.96 -11.64 6.52
N GLU A 41 3.61 -11.13 7.57
CA GLU A 41 3.23 -9.87 8.20
C GLU A 41 3.30 -8.70 7.20
N HIS A 42 4.39 -8.62 6.43
CA HIS A 42 4.56 -7.60 5.41
C HIS A 42 3.54 -7.71 4.25
N ALA A 43 3.16 -8.94 3.86
CA ALA A 43 2.11 -9.16 2.88
C ALA A 43 0.76 -8.65 3.41
N GLN A 44 0.43 -8.95 4.66
CA GLN A 44 -0.79 -8.48 5.31
C GLN A 44 -0.85 -6.95 5.44
N GLN A 45 0.29 -6.31 5.73
CA GLN A 45 0.37 -4.84 5.76
C GLN A 45 0.11 -4.25 4.38
N THR A 46 0.72 -4.80 3.32
CA THR A 46 0.47 -4.35 1.93
C THR A 46 -1.00 -4.50 1.54
N GLU A 47 -1.62 -5.64 1.85
CA GLU A 47 -3.04 -5.87 1.56
C GLU A 47 -3.97 -4.92 2.32
N LYS A 48 -3.65 -4.59 3.58
CA LYS A 48 -4.39 -3.58 4.34
C LYS A 48 -4.23 -2.18 3.72
N SER A 49 -3.02 -1.79 3.32
CA SER A 49 -2.82 -0.52 2.60
C SER A 49 -3.62 -0.46 1.31
N LYS A 50 -3.64 -1.57 0.55
CA LYS A 50 -4.43 -1.66 -0.68
C LYS A 50 -5.92 -1.50 -0.41
N ARG A 51 -6.46 -2.18 0.61
CA ARG A 51 -7.86 -2.03 1.03
C ARG A 51 -8.20 -0.60 1.43
N ASN A 52 -7.30 0.11 2.11
CA ASN A 52 -7.48 1.53 2.42
C ASN A 52 -7.57 2.37 1.15
N GLY A 53 -6.70 2.11 0.18
CA GLY A 53 -6.76 2.73 -1.15
C GLY A 53 -8.05 2.41 -1.89
N GLU A 54 -8.51 1.15 -1.88
CA GLU A 54 -9.76 0.75 -2.52
C GLU A 54 -10.99 1.40 -1.87
N ALA A 55 -10.98 1.54 -0.54
CA ALA A 55 -12.02 2.26 0.20
C ALA A 55 -12.04 3.75 -0.17
N LEU A 56 -10.86 4.38 -0.26
CA LEU A 56 -10.72 5.75 -0.72
C LEU A 56 -11.20 5.93 -2.17
N ALA A 57 -10.82 5.03 -3.08
CA ALA A 57 -11.29 5.05 -4.47
C ALA A 57 -12.81 4.89 -4.58
N THR A 58 -13.39 3.98 -3.79
CA THR A 58 -14.84 3.75 -3.75
C THR A 58 -15.56 5.00 -3.25
N TRP A 59 -15.06 5.62 -2.17
CA TRP A 59 -15.62 6.86 -1.65
C TRP A 59 -15.55 7.98 -2.68
N LEU A 60 -14.37 8.20 -3.28
CA LEU A 60 -14.17 9.26 -4.28
C LEU A 60 -15.01 9.02 -5.54
N GLY A 61 -15.16 7.76 -5.98
CA GLY A 61 -16.03 7.40 -7.09
C GLY A 61 -17.52 7.62 -6.81
N ASN A 62 -17.99 7.35 -5.59
CA ASN A 62 -19.37 7.66 -5.20
C ASN A 62 -19.58 9.17 -5.08
N ALA A 63 -18.64 9.86 -4.45
CA ALA A 63 -18.64 11.32 -4.34
C ALA A 63 -18.67 11.99 -5.72
N SER A 64 -17.94 11.47 -6.72
CA SER A 64 -17.89 12.07 -8.05
C SER A 64 -19.21 12.02 -8.81
N ALA A 65 -20.06 11.03 -8.51
CA ALA A 65 -21.40 10.94 -9.10
C ALA A 65 -22.34 12.03 -8.56
N GLU A 66 -22.21 12.41 -7.29
CA GLU A 66 -23.16 13.29 -6.61
C GLU A 66 -22.64 14.72 -6.38
N ARG A 67 -21.33 14.97 -6.47
CA ARG A 67 -20.72 16.24 -6.04
C ARG A 67 -21.14 17.48 -6.81
N PHE A 68 -21.73 17.32 -8.00
CA PHE A 68 -22.29 18.43 -8.79
C PHE A 68 -23.77 18.70 -8.46
N SER A 69 -24.36 17.93 -7.55
CA SER A 69 -25.72 18.15 -7.09
C SER A 69 -25.77 19.38 -6.18
N PRO A 70 -26.84 20.20 -6.26
CA PRO A 70 -26.96 21.43 -5.47
C PRO A 70 -26.97 21.18 -3.95
N ASP A 71 -27.38 19.99 -3.52
CA ASP A 71 -27.49 19.59 -2.10
C ASP A 71 -26.40 18.60 -1.65
N TYR A 72 -25.25 18.56 -2.35
CA TYR A 72 -24.18 17.63 -1.97
C TYR A 72 -23.69 17.86 -0.54
N ALA A 73 -23.67 16.78 0.25
CA ALA A 73 -23.44 16.84 1.69
C ALA A 73 -22.04 17.38 2.04
N VAL A 74 -21.02 17.04 1.24
CA VAL A 74 -19.64 17.44 1.50
C VAL A 74 -19.30 18.69 0.69
N LYS A 75 -19.70 19.85 1.21
CA LYS A 75 -19.49 21.15 0.56
C LYS A 75 -18.03 21.44 0.19
N ALA A 76 -17.08 20.94 0.99
CA ALA A 76 -15.64 21.10 0.73
C ALA A 76 -15.17 20.32 -0.52
N CYS A 77 -15.90 19.27 -0.92
CA CYS A 77 -15.62 18.44 -2.09
C CYS A 77 -16.63 18.67 -3.23
N ALA A 78 -17.51 19.68 -3.12
CA ALA A 78 -18.56 19.94 -4.11
C ALA A 78 -17.97 20.51 -5.40
N GLY A 79 -18.47 20.01 -6.54
CA GLY A 79 -18.19 20.53 -7.88
C GLY A 79 -19.12 21.66 -8.28
N GLY A 80 -18.73 22.44 -9.29
CA GLY A 80 -19.54 23.53 -9.83
C GLY A 80 -19.69 24.78 -8.95
N GLY A 81 -18.92 24.89 -7.86
CA GLY A 81 -18.90 26.04 -6.95
C GLY A 81 -17.83 27.10 -7.27
N ASP A 82 -17.58 28.01 -6.33
CA ASP A 82 -16.47 28.99 -6.44
C ASP A 82 -15.11 28.24 -6.40
N PRO A 83 -14.23 28.42 -7.41
CA PRO A 83 -12.90 27.81 -7.46
C PRO A 83 -12.05 28.06 -6.22
N LYS A 84 -12.34 29.12 -5.45
CA LYS A 84 -11.63 29.47 -4.22
C LYS A 84 -12.05 28.65 -3.01
N THR A 85 -13.25 28.05 -3.03
CA THR A 85 -13.78 27.26 -1.91
C THR A 85 -13.73 25.76 -2.17
N SER A 86 -13.83 25.35 -3.45
CA SER A 86 -13.74 23.96 -3.89
C SER A 86 -12.29 23.61 -4.26
N THR A 87 -11.40 23.64 -3.28
CA THR A 87 -10.00 23.23 -3.45
C THR A 87 -9.77 21.81 -2.95
N TRP A 88 -8.83 21.10 -3.56
CA TRP A 88 -8.48 19.75 -3.12
C TRP A 88 -8.04 19.72 -1.64
N GLY A 89 -7.28 20.72 -1.18
CA GLY A 89 -6.82 20.80 0.20
C GLY A 89 -7.97 20.89 1.22
N ALA A 90 -9.00 21.67 0.91
CA ALA A 90 -10.19 21.77 1.75
C ALA A 90 -10.98 20.44 1.78
N CYS A 91 -11.13 19.81 0.62
CA CYS A 91 -11.76 18.49 0.50
C CYS A 91 -10.97 17.44 1.30
N LEU A 92 -9.65 17.39 1.14
CA LEU A 92 -8.77 16.45 1.82
C LEU A 92 -8.79 16.62 3.35
N ALA A 93 -8.78 17.87 3.83
CA ALA A 93 -8.88 18.14 5.26
C ALA A 93 -10.22 17.64 5.84
N HIS A 94 -11.33 17.84 5.11
CA HIS A 94 -12.63 17.31 5.51
C HIS A 94 -12.65 15.77 5.54
N LEU A 95 -12.04 15.16 4.52
CA LEU A 95 -11.93 13.72 4.37
C LEU A 95 -11.12 13.08 5.51
N GLN A 96 -9.96 13.64 5.85
CA GLN A 96 -9.14 13.17 6.95
C GLN A 96 -9.81 13.38 8.32
N ALA A 97 -10.66 14.39 8.47
CA ALA A 97 -11.36 14.67 9.72
C ALA A 97 -12.62 13.79 9.93
N ASN A 98 -13.30 13.35 8.87
CA ASN A 98 -14.59 12.66 8.96
C ASN A 98 -14.52 11.22 8.44
N GLU A 99 -14.36 11.07 7.13
CA GLU A 99 -14.50 9.78 6.43
C GLU A 99 -13.32 8.85 6.67
N PHE A 100 -12.10 9.41 6.71
CA PHE A 100 -10.85 8.64 6.82
C PHE A 100 -10.10 8.87 8.14
N LYS A 101 -10.78 9.37 9.18
CA LYS A 101 -10.18 9.62 10.50
C LYS A 101 -9.50 8.40 11.11
N ASP A 102 -10.05 7.21 10.83
CA ASP A 102 -9.58 5.93 11.36
C ASP A 102 -8.62 5.22 10.40
N MET A 103 -8.40 5.78 9.21
CA MET A 103 -7.48 5.22 8.22
C MET A 103 -6.04 5.39 8.70
N LYS A 104 -5.32 4.28 8.79
CA LYS A 104 -3.93 4.24 9.22
C LYS A 104 -3.09 3.51 8.20
N ASN A 105 -1.89 4.02 7.96
CA ASN A 105 -0.84 3.30 7.26
C ASN A 105 -0.39 2.12 8.17
N PRO A 106 -0.61 0.86 7.77
CA PRO A 106 -0.29 -0.31 8.58
C PRO A 106 1.21 -0.53 8.79
N PHE A 107 2.07 0.14 8.02
CA PHE A 107 3.52 0.07 8.19
C PHE A 107 4.04 1.06 9.24
N LYS A 108 3.42 2.24 9.33
CA LYS A 108 3.86 3.32 10.24
C LYS A 108 2.95 3.52 11.45
N ASN A 109 1.76 2.93 11.44
CA ASN A 109 0.68 3.17 12.41
C ASN A 109 0.31 4.65 12.57
N LYS A 110 0.53 5.45 11.52
CA LYS A 110 0.17 6.87 11.42
C LYS A 110 -0.89 7.08 10.34
N PRO A 111 -1.65 8.19 10.36
CA PRO A 111 -2.51 8.54 9.23
C PRO A 111 -1.66 8.56 7.94
N PRO A 112 -2.14 7.94 6.85
CA PRO A 112 -1.41 7.99 5.59
C PRO A 112 -1.39 9.43 5.06
N GLU A 113 -0.22 9.83 4.59
CA GLU A 113 -0.01 11.08 3.89
C GLU A 113 -0.21 10.89 2.39
N PHE A 114 -0.65 11.95 1.72
CA PHE A 114 -0.76 11.99 0.27
C PHE A 114 0.57 12.47 -0.28
N VAL A 115 1.30 11.56 -0.92
CA VAL A 115 2.63 11.83 -1.48
C VAL A 115 2.58 11.94 -3.00
N ASP A 116 3.49 12.71 -3.56
CA ASP A 116 3.54 13.00 -5.01
C ASP A 116 3.84 11.74 -5.84
N GLN A 117 4.69 10.86 -5.33
CA GLN A 117 5.10 9.63 -6.01
C GLN A 117 5.73 8.64 -5.03
N CYS A 118 5.68 7.35 -5.36
CA CYS A 118 6.45 6.34 -4.66
C CYS A 118 7.88 6.29 -5.21
N ASN A 119 8.88 6.29 -4.33
CA ASN A 119 10.29 6.18 -4.70
C ASN A 119 10.94 5.00 -3.97
N PRO A 120 11.43 3.97 -4.68
CA PRO A 120 12.07 2.81 -4.05
C PRO A 120 13.32 3.12 -3.23
N ALA A 121 13.99 4.25 -3.53
CA ALA A 121 15.13 4.75 -2.78
C ALA A 121 14.72 5.37 -1.43
N ASP A 122 13.47 5.83 -1.30
CA ASP A 122 12.94 6.42 -0.08
C ASP A 122 11.96 5.46 0.62
N LYS A 123 12.49 4.72 1.60
CA LYS A 123 11.70 3.80 2.44
C LYS A 123 10.75 4.52 3.39
N SER A 124 10.85 5.84 3.53
CA SER A 124 9.85 6.59 4.27
C SER A 124 8.51 6.60 3.54
N LEU A 125 8.43 6.35 2.23
CA LEU A 125 7.16 6.40 1.49
C LEU A 125 6.32 5.13 1.64
N THR A 126 6.80 4.11 2.34
CA THR A 126 6.10 2.83 2.48
C THR A 126 4.71 2.98 3.12
N GLY A 127 3.69 2.48 2.43
CA GLY A 127 2.30 2.50 2.85
C GLY A 127 1.59 3.85 2.68
N GLU A 128 2.26 4.84 2.10
CA GLU A 128 1.64 6.13 1.78
C GLU A 128 0.74 6.05 0.55
N ILE A 129 -0.16 7.02 0.42
CA ILE A 129 -1.12 7.09 -0.66
C ILE A 129 -0.61 8.06 -1.72
N VAL A 130 -0.70 7.67 -2.98
CA VAL A 130 -0.36 8.52 -4.13
C VAL A 130 -1.64 8.81 -4.89
N LEU A 131 -1.95 10.10 -5.06
CA LEU A 131 -3.08 10.55 -5.85
C LEU A 131 -2.59 11.52 -6.94
N LEU A 132 -2.74 11.10 -8.19
CA LEU A 132 -2.24 11.83 -9.34
C LEU A 132 -3.41 12.36 -10.16
N LYS A 133 -3.34 13.64 -10.53
CA LYS A 133 -4.17 14.23 -11.56
C LYS A 133 -3.66 13.80 -12.92
N VAL A 134 -4.49 13.11 -13.69
CA VAL A 134 -4.19 12.67 -15.05
C VAL A 134 -4.81 13.68 -16.01
N THR A 135 -3.97 14.40 -16.75
CA THR A 135 -4.42 15.34 -17.78
C THR A 135 -4.12 14.77 -19.17
N PRO A 136 -5.09 14.72 -20.09
CA PRO A 136 -4.84 14.28 -21.46
C PRO A 136 -3.92 15.29 -22.17
N THR A 137 -2.96 14.78 -22.92
CA THR A 137 -2.06 15.62 -23.72
C THR A 137 -2.70 16.01 -25.06
N PRO A 138 -2.23 17.10 -25.70
CA PRO A 138 -2.76 17.52 -26.98
C PRO A 138 -2.66 16.42 -28.06
N PRO A 139 -3.62 16.35 -29.01
CA PRO A 139 -3.57 15.43 -30.14
C PRO A 139 -2.24 15.55 -30.90
N GLY A 140 -1.59 14.41 -31.17
CA GLY A 140 -0.27 14.36 -31.81
C GLY A 140 0.92 14.22 -30.85
N SER A 141 0.69 14.23 -29.53
CA SER A 141 1.72 13.85 -28.56
C SER A 141 2.00 12.35 -28.55
N ALA A 142 3.26 11.96 -28.29
CA ALA A 142 3.69 10.57 -28.22
C ALA A 142 3.20 9.83 -26.96
N VAL A 143 2.88 10.58 -25.91
CA VAL A 143 2.23 10.10 -24.70
C VAL A 143 0.78 10.56 -24.70
N PRO A 144 -0.20 9.75 -24.25
CA PRO A 144 -1.62 10.10 -24.30
C PRO A 144 -2.10 10.95 -23.10
N SER A 145 -1.38 10.91 -21.99
CA SER A 145 -1.70 11.68 -20.78
C SER A 145 -0.44 11.91 -19.93
N ILE A 146 -0.48 12.96 -19.11
CA ILE A 146 0.54 13.27 -18.12
C ILE A 146 -0.10 13.20 -16.74
N SER A 147 0.53 12.48 -15.83
CA SER A 147 0.16 12.50 -14.41
C SER A 147 0.95 13.59 -13.71
N SER A 148 0.24 14.44 -12.98
CA SER A 148 0.79 15.49 -12.12
C SER A 148 0.28 15.31 -10.70
N ARG A 149 1.02 15.77 -9.70
CA ARG A 149 0.53 15.80 -8.33
C ARG A 149 -0.73 16.66 -8.22
N LEU A 150 -1.64 16.27 -7.34
CA LEU A 150 -2.78 17.09 -6.96
C LEU A 150 -2.39 17.95 -5.76
N THR A 151 -2.15 19.22 -6.00
CA THR A 151 -1.78 20.19 -4.96
C THR A 151 -3.01 20.64 -4.16
N PRO A 152 -2.86 21.06 -2.90
CA PRO A 152 -3.97 21.56 -2.09
C PRO A 152 -4.76 22.69 -2.76
N GLU A 153 -4.10 23.45 -3.63
CA GLU A 153 -4.67 24.65 -4.27
C GLU A 153 -5.30 24.35 -5.62
N ASP A 154 -5.20 23.10 -6.10
CA ASP A 154 -5.90 22.68 -7.30
C ASP A 154 -7.41 22.77 -7.07
N SER A 155 -8.07 23.51 -7.96
CA SER A 155 -9.53 23.59 -7.99
C SER A 155 -10.11 22.26 -8.42
N ILE A 156 -11.10 21.79 -7.66
CA ILE A 156 -11.90 20.60 -7.96
C ILE A 156 -13.31 20.99 -8.46
N ASP A 157 -13.50 22.23 -8.90
CA ASP A 157 -14.77 22.72 -9.44
C ASP A 157 -15.21 21.95 -10.70
N GLN A 158 -14.25 21.54 -11.54
CA GLN A 158 -14.46 20.72 -12.74
C GLN A 158 -14.16 19.25 -12.49
N LYS A 159 -14.57 18.40 -13.45
CA LYS A 159 -14.24 16.97 -13.45
C LYS A 159 -12.75 16.76 -13.73
N LEU A 160 -12.08 16.02 -12.85
CA LEU A 160 -10.66 15.67 -12.93
C LEU A 160 -10.52 14.16 -13.10
N SER A 161 -9.67 13.71 -14.02
CA SER A 161 -9.27 12.30 -14.04
C SER A 161 -8.19 12.08 -12.99
N LEU A 162 -8.43 11.20 -12.02
CA LEU A 162 -7.52 10.90 -10.94
C LEU A 162 -7.03 9.44 -11.03
N SER A 163 -5.76 9.23 -10.70
CA SER A 163 -5.15 7.91 -10.54
C SER A 163 -4.72 7.74 -9.09
N LEU A 164 -5.30 6.75 -8.42
CA LEU A 164 -5.00 6.41 -7.03
C LEU A 164 -4.08 5.19 -6.98
N GLY A 165 -3.03 5.29 -6.19
CA GLY A 165 -2.13 4.19 -5.87
C GLY A 165 -1.70 4.24 -4.41
N ILE A 166 -1.05 3.16 -3.99
CA ILE A 166 -0.40 3.05 -2.68
C ILE A 166 1.06 2.67 -2.90
N CYS A 167 1.93 3.10 -2.00
CA CYS A 167 3.31 2.67 -1.99
C CYS A 167 3.42 1.36 -1.19
N ASP A 168 3.93 0.30 -1.82
CA ASP A 168 4.16 -0.96 -1.12
C ASP A 168 5.35 -0.87 -0.14
N LYS A 169 5.73 -2.01 0.47
CA LYS A 169 6.92 -2.11 1.33
C LYS A 169 8.21 -1.66 0.63
N GLY A 170 8.31 -1.92 -0.67
CA GLY A 170 9.44 -1.51 -1.48
C GLY A 170 9.46 -0.01 -1.80
N SER A 171 8.41 0.74 -1.44
CA SER A 171 8.10 2.07 -1.96
C SER A 171 7.93 2.08 -3.48
N TYR A 172 7.41 0.98 -4.04
CA TYR A 172 6.92 0.92 -5.42
C TYR A 172 5.45 1.30 -5.47
N LEU A 173 5.08 2.00 -6.56
CA LEU A 173 3.70 2.38 -6.81
C LEU A 173 2.88 1.15 -7.19
N VAL A 174 1.91 0.81 -6.35
CA VAL A 174 0.86 -0.16 -6.65
C VAL A 174 -0.39 0.63 -7.00
N LYS A 175 -0.74 0.60 -8.29
CA LYS A 175 -1.95 1.26 -8.80
C LYS A 175 -3.20 0.55 -8.29
N VAL A 176 -4.13 1.32 -7.73
CA VAL A 176 -5.40 0.82 -7.18
C VAL A 176 -6.54 1.03 -8.16
N ALA A 177 -6.76 2.28 -8.59
CA ALA A 177 -7.85 2.63 -9.48
C ALA A 177 -7.56 3.91 -10.26
N ASP A 178 -8.12 4.01 -11.46
CA ASP A 178 -8.34 5.29 -12.14
C ASP A 178 -9.84 5.59 -12.13
N PHE A 179 -10.18 6.84 -11.86
CA PHE A 179 -11.57 7.27 -11.87
C PHE A 179 -11.63 8.75 -12.21
N GLU A 180 -12.82 9.20 -12.58
CA GLU A 180 -13.09 10.62 -12.71
C GLU A 180 -13.69 11.11 -11.40
N PHE A 181 -13.05 12.12 -10.82
CA PHE A 181 -13.52 12.87 -9.68
C PHE A 181 -14.10 14.18 -10.18
#